data_AF-A0A8S0FIH2-F1
#
_entry.id   AF-A0A8S0FIH2-F1
#
_cell.length_a   1.000
_cell.length_b   1.000
_cell.length_c   1.000
_cell.angle_alpha   90.00
_cell.angle_beta   90.00
_cell.angle_gamma   90.00
#
_symmetry.space_group_name_H-M   'P 1'
#
loop_
_entity.id
_entity.type
_entity.pdbx_description
1 polymer ?
#
loop_
_entity_poly.entity_id
_entity_poly.type
_entity_poly.pdbx_seq_one_letter_code
_entity_poly.pdbx_strand_id
1 'polypeptide(L)'
;MNKLAQEGLFQFPTVIGGVVLAVNIPGLKSGELVLDGKTLGDIYLGKIKKWDDEAIAKLNPGLKLPSQNIAVVRRADGSGTSFVFTSYLAKVNEEWKNNVGTGSTVKWPIGLGGKGNDGIAAFVQRLPGAIGYVEYAYAKQNNLAYTKLISADGKPVSPTEENFANAEQKAQTGAKHSLRI
;
A
#
# COMPACT_ATOMS: atom_id res chain seq x y z
N MET A 1 -1.20 -24.05 18.45
CA MET A 1 -1.15 -24.91 17.25
C MET A 1 -1.70 -24.14 16.06
N ASN A 2 -1.04 -24.17 14.91
CA ASN A 2 -1.37 -23.36 13.74
C ASN A 2 -2.71 -23.83 13.14
N LYS A 3 -3.64 -22.92 12.86
CA LYS A 3 -5.00 -23.23 12.36
C LYS A 3 -5.00 -24.13 11.10
N LEU A 4 -3.97 -23.98 10.27
CA LEU A 4 -3.70 -24.82 9.09
C LEU A 4 -3.52 -26.31 9.41
N ALA A 5 -2.84 -26.65 10.51
CA ALA A 5 -2.61 -28.03 10.92
C ALA A 5 -3.87 -28.68 11.49
N GLN A 6 -4.81 -27.89 12.04
CA GLN A 6 -6.11 -28.37 12.48
C GLN A 6 -7.06 -28.65 11.31
N GLU A 7 -6.86 -27.97 10.17
CA GLU A 7 -7.63 -28.15 8.94
C GLU A 7 -6.96 -29.11 7.94
N GLY A 8 -5.82 -29.72 8.29
CA GLY A 8 -5.09 -30.67 7.42
C GLY A 8 -4.47 -30.03 6.17
N LEU A 9 -4.26 -28.72 6.18
CA LEU A 9 -3.76 -27.96 5.04
C LEU A 9 -2.26 -27.68 5.15
N PHE A 10 -1.53 -27.90 4.05
CA PHE A 10 -0.13 -27.54 3.90
C PHE A 10 -0.02 -26.29 3.01
N GLN A 11 0.77 -25.30 3.43
CA GLN A 11 0.96 -24.05 2.69
C GLN A 11 2.42 -23.94 2.22
N PHE A 12 2.61 -23.67 0.93
CA PHE A 12 3.91 -23.41 0.30
C PHE A 12 3.84 -22.10 -0.51
N PRO A 13 4.89 -21.26 -0.51
CA PRO A 13 4.94 -20.04 -1.31
C PRO A 13 5.10 -20.39 -2.80
N THR A 14 4.40 -19.69 -3.69
CA THR A 14 4.43 -19.93 -5.15
C THR A 14 5.12 -18.81 -5.94
N VAL A 15 4.91 -17.55 -5.55
CA VAL A 15 5.55 -16.36 -6.15
C VAL A 15 5.73 -15.27 -5.10
N ILE A 16 6.72 -14.39 -5.32
CA ILE A 16 6.93 -13.17 -4.53
C ILE A 16 6.49 -11.99 -5.40
N GLY A 17 5.56 -11.19 -4.88
CA GLY A 17 5.10 -9.97 -5.52
C GLY A 17 5.05 -8.84 -4.49
N GLY A 18 5.04 -7.60 -4.97
CA GLY A 18 4.94 -6.42 -4.12
C GLY A 18 3.54 -5.84 -4.13
N VAL A 19 3.05 -5.39 -2.96
CA VAL A 19 1.90 -4.50 -2.88
C VAL A 19 2.37 -3.07 -3.12
N VAL A 20 1.75 -2.38 -4.07
CA VAL A 20 2.08 -1.00 -4.45
C VAL A 20 0.87 -0.09 -4.33
N LEU A 21 1.13 1.21 -4.22
CA LEU A 21 0.08 2.23 -4.20
C LEU A 21 -0.07 2.78 -5.61
N ALA A 22 -1.09 2.29 -6.31
CA ALA A 22 -1.52 2.87 -7.56
C ALA A 22 -2.24 4.20 -7.27
N VAL A 23 -1.92 5.24 -8.03
CA VAL A 23 -2.44 6.59 -7.86
C VAL A 23 -2.86 7.20 -9.19
N ASN A 24 -3.80 8.14 -9.12
CA ASN A 24 -4.21 8.96 -10.26
C ASN A 24 -4.15 10.42 -9.82
N ILE A 25 -3.01 11.07 -10.03
CA ILE A 25 -2.75 12.44 -9.57
C ILE A 25 -2.47 13.30 -10.79
N PRO A 26 -3.35 14.23 -11.14
CA PRO A 26 -3.14 15.11 -12.29
C PRO A 26 -1.79 15.82 -12.21
N GLY A 27 -0.99 15.73 -13.28
CA GLY A 27 0.29 16.41 -13.40
C GLY A 27 1.50 15.65 -12.81
N LEU A 28 1.30 14.49 -12.19
CA LEU A 28 2.40 13.65 -11.69
C LEU A 28 2.54 12.38 -12.54
N LYS A 29 3.79 11.99 -12.80
CA LYS A 29 4.13 10.74 -13.50
C LYS A 29 4.34 9.60 -12.52
N SER A 30 4.30 8.37 -13.05
CA SER A 30 4.60 7.17 -12.27
C SER A 30 5.99 7.25 -11.62
N GLY A 31 6.08 6.91 -10.33
CA GLY A 31 7.32 6.87 -9.58
C GLY A 31 7.89 8.23 -9.15
N GLU A 32 7.18 9.34 -9.41
CA GLU A 32 7.58 10.66 -8.91
C GLU A 32 7.24 10.84 -7.44
N LEU A 33 6.00 10.49 -7.05
CA LEU A 33 5.54 10.67 -5.67
C LEU A 33 6.19 9.67 -4.71
N VAL A 34 6.67 10.16 -3.58
CA VAL A 34 7.16 9.39 -2.44
C VAL A 34 6.17 9.52 -1.29
N LEU A 35 5.83 8.40 -0.65
CA LEU A 35 5.11 8.37 0.61
C LEU A 35 5.92 7.59 1.66
N ASP A 36 5.67 7.84 2.93
CA ASP A 36 6.13 6.99 4.02
C ASP A 36 4.95 6.24 4.67
N GLY A 37 5.25 5.30 5.55
CA GLY A 37 4.23 4.47 6.18
C GLY A 37 3.27 5.25 7.08
N LYS A 38 3.76 6.29 7.76
CA LYS A 38 2.95 7.11 8.67
C LYS A 38 1.93 7.93 7.90
N THR A 39 2.38 8.66 6.88
CA THR A 39 1.57 9.47 5.96
C THR A 39 0.57 8.60 5.22
N LEU A 40 0.98 7.41 4.76
CA LEU A 40 0.08 6.47 4.11
C LEU A 40 -1.03 5.98 5.06
N GLY A 41 -0.68 5.66 6.32
CA GLY A 41 -1.67 5.32 7.34
C GLY A 41 -2.65 6.46 7.60
N ASP A 42 -2.16 7.71 7.67
CA ASP A 42 -3.00 8.89 7.89
C ASP A 42 -3.94 9.18 6.71
N ILE A 43 -3.53 8.89 5.48
CA ILE A 43 -4.40 8.92 4.28
C ILE A 43 -5.54 7.91 4.44
N TYR A 44 -5.24 6.66 4.79
CA TYR A 44 -6.26 5.61 4.94
C TYR A 44 -7.10 5.73 6.22
N LEU A 45 -6.66 6.52 7.21
CA LEU A 45 -7.47 6.99 8.34
C LEU A 45 -8.37 8.18 7.96
N GLY A 46 -8.20 8.78 6.79
CA GLY A 46 -8.95 9.96 6.33
C GLY A 46 -8.51 11.29 6.95
N LYS A 47 -7.33 11.32 7.57
CA LYS A 47 -6.76 12.52 8.21
C LYS A 47 -6.15 13.45 7.16
N ILE A 48 -5.44 12.87 6.20
CA ILE A 48 -4.90 13.58 5.03
C ILE A 48 -5.92 13.48 3.90
N LYS A 49 -6.41 14.63 3.44
CA LYS A 49 -7.57 14.70 2.52
C LYS A 49 -7.23 15.26 1.15
N LYS A 50 -6.08 15.90 0.98
CA LYS A 50 -5.63 16.49 -0.29
C LYS A 50 -4.19 16.11 -0.60
N TRP A 51 -3.85 16.09 -1.87
CA TRP A 51 -2.50 15.72 -2.34
C TRP A 51 -1.43 16.76 -2.06
N ASP A 52 -1.80 18.02 -1.81
CA ASP A 52 -0.93 19.12 -1.42
C ASP A 52 -0.78 19.28 0.11
N ASP A 53 -1.22 18.28 0.89
CA ASP A 53 -1.06 18.28 2.34
C ASP A 53 0.41 18.40 2.75
N GLU A 54 0.69 19.13 3.83
CA GLU A 54 2.04 19.43 4.31
C GLU A 54 2.84 18.15 4.58
N ALA A 55 2.23 17.09 5.07
CA ALA A 55 2.90 15.81 5.31
C ALA A 55 3.38 15.17 3.99
N ILE A 56 2.59 15.28 2.93
CA ILE A 56 2.96 14.78 1.59
C ILE A 56 4.03 15.71 0.98
N ALA A 57 3.86 17.04 1.09
CA ALA A 57 4.79 18.02 0.55
C ALA A 57 6.21 17.89 1.14
N LYS A 58 6.32 17.63 2.45
CA LYS A 58 7.60 17.41 3.14
C LYS A 58 8.39 16.23 2.56
N LEU A 59 7.71 15.17 2.12
CA LEU A 59 8.34 13.99 1.53
C LEU A 59 8.74 14.21 0.06
N ASN A 60 8.24 15.27 -0.57
CA ASN A 60 8.34 15.51 -2.00
C ASN A 60 8.84 16.93 -2.32
N PRO A 61 10.01 17.34 -1.79
CA PRO A 61 10.53 18.69 -2.02
C PRO A 61 10.74 18.93 -3.52
N GLY A 62 10.15 20.01 -4.03
CA GLY A 62 10.25 20.40 -5.44
C GLY A 62 9.19 19.81 -6.38
N LEU A 63 8.34 18.88 -5.91
CA LEU A 63 7.17 18.47 -6.69
C LEU A 63 6.03 19.48 -6.56
N LYS A 64 5.39 19.80 -7.69
CA LYS A 64 4.18 20.62 -7.73
C LYS A 64 2.97 19.74 -7.44
N LEU A 65 2.55 19.68 -6.19
CA LEU A 65 1.41 18.89 -5.75
C LEU A 65 0.09 19.64 -6.02
N PRO A 66 -0.92 18.99 -6.62
CA PRO A 66 -2.20 19.63 -6.89
C PRO A 66 -3.06 19.68 -5.61
N SER A 67 -3.89 20.72 -5.48
CA SER A 67 -4.92 20.81 -4.42
C SER A 67 -6.15 19.91 -4.66
N GLN A 68 -5.87 18.69 -5.12
CA GLN A 68 -6.85 17.66 -5.47
C GLN A 68 -7.20 16.83 -4.23
N ASN A 69 -8.49 16.56 -4.02
CA ASN A 69 -8.94 15.67 -2.95
C ASN A 69 -8.44 14.23 -3.17
N ILE A 70 -8.08 13.56 -2.09
CA ILE A 70 -7.68 12.15 -2.12
C ILE A 70 -8.92 11.26 -2.11
N ALA A 71 -9.07 10.43 -3.13
CA ALA A 71 -10.11 9.41 -3.21
C ALA A 71 -9.53 8.04 -2.81
N VAL A 72 -9.68 7.67 -1.54
CA VAL A 72 -9.18 6.38 -1.05
C VAL A 72 -10.00 5.22 -1.65
N VAL A 73 -9.31 4.20 -2.16
CA VAL A 73 -9.88 2.96 -2.67
C VAL A 73 -9.29 1.79 -1.90
N ARG A 74 -10.14 0.88 -1.45
CA ARG A 74 -9.79 -0.31 -0.65
C ARG A 74 -10.52 -1.54 -1.17
N ARG A 75 -10.15 -2.74 -0.72
CA ARG A 75 -10.85 -3.97 -1.11
C ARG A 75 -12.24 -4.05 -0.48
N ALA A 76 -13.21 -4.50 -1.26
CA ALA A 76 -14.57 -4.81 -0.80
C ALA A 76 -14.68 -6.23 -0.23
N ASP A 77 -13.90 -7.15 -0.79
CA ASP A 77 -13.88 -8.58 -0.49
C ASP A 77 -12.69 -8.97 0.41
N GLY A 78 -12.81 -10.11 1.08
CA GLY A 78 -11.72 -10.66 1.90
C GLY A 78 -10.48 -10.93 1.03
N SER A 79 -9.33 -10.41 1.45
CA SER A 79 -8.16 -10.31 0.58
C SER A 79 -6.83 -10.54 1.31
N GLY A 80 -5.97 -11.39 0.73
CA GLY A 80 -4.57 -11.51 1.16
C GLY A 80 -3.79 -10.21 0.97
N THR A 81 -4.04 -9.46 -0.11
CA THR A 81 -3.43 -8.14 -0.33
C THR A 81 -3.83 -7.16 0.77
N SER A 82 -5.09 -7.19 1.23
CA SER A 82 -5.53 -6.38 2.38
C SER A 82 -4.86 -6.83 3.67
N PHE A 83 -4.67 -8.13 3.88
CA PHE A 83 -3.95 -8.62 5.05
C PHE A 83 -2.50 -8.11 5.07
N VAL A 84 -1.79 -8.18 3.95
CA VAL A 84 -0.41 -7.65 3.82
C VAL A 84 -0.39 -6.14 4.06
N PHE A 85 -1.24 -5.39 3.36
CA PHE A 85 -1.31 -3.95 3.46
C PHE A 85 -1.65 -3.45 4.87
N THR A 86 -2.68 -4.02 5.50
CA THR A 86 -3.07 -3.64 6.87
C THR A 86 -2.02 -4.08 7.90
N SER A 87 -1.33 -5.20 7.68
CA SER A 87 -0.19 -5.62 8.50
C SER A 87 0.99 -4.65 8.41
N TYR A 88 1.26 -4.10 7.22
CA TYR A 88 2.24 -3.03 7.06
C TYR A 88 1.81 -1.77 7.83
N LEU A 89 0.59 -1.27 7.61
CA LEU A 89 0.08 -0.07 8.28
C LEU A 89 0.11 -0.17 9.81
N ALA A 90 -0.26 -1.32 10.37
CA ALA A 90 -0.21 -1.54 11.82
C ALA A 90 1.21 -1.54 12.42
N LYS A 91 2.27 -1.68 11.61
CA LYS A 91 3.66 -1.56 12.06
C LYS A 91 4.17 -0.12 12.03
N VAL A 92 3.65 0.70 11.12
CA VAL A 92 4.19 2.04 10.80
C VAL A 92 3.27 3.19 11.23
N ASN A 93 2.05 2.89 11.69
CA ASN A 93 1.10 3.86 12.19
C ASN A 93 0.37 3.29 13.43
N GLU A 94 0.63 3.85 14.61
CA GLU A 94 0.07 3.37 15.87
C GLU A 94 -1.45 3.57 15.96
N GLU A 95 -1.97 4.68 15.41
CA GLU A 95 -3.40 4.96 15.39
C GLU A 95 -4.13 3.94 14.51
N TRP A 96 -3.55 3.56 13.38
CA TRP A 96 -4.04 2.44 12.57
C TRP A 96 -4.04 1.14 13.36
N LYS A 97 -2.92 0.81 14.00
CA LYS A 97 -2.77 -0.43 14.79
C LYS A 97 -3.84 -0.56 15.86
N ASN A 98 -4.12 0.52 16.58
CA ASN A 98 -5.01 0.52 17.73
C ASN A 98 -6.49 0.57 17.35
N ASN A 99 -6.84 1.21 16.22
CA ASN A 99 -8.24 1.44 15.85
C ASN A 99 -8.74 0.56 14.69
N VAL A 100 -7.86 0.15 13.78
CA VAL A 100 -8.23 -0.64 12.59
C VAL A 100 -7.64 -2.05 12.65
N GLY A 101 -6.38 -2.17 13.06
CA GLY A 101 -5.68 -3.44 13.19
C GLY A 101 -5.31 -4.08 11.85
N THR A 102 -5.23 -5.42 11.85
CA THR A 102 -4.79 -6.23 10.71
C THR A 102 -5.84 -7.27 10.36
N GLY A 103 -5.99 -7.57 9.07
CA GLY A 103 -6.93 -8.60 8.64
C GLY A 103 -7.14 -8.63 7.12
N SER A 104 -7.64 -9.77 6.64
CA SER A 104 -8.10 -9.92 5.25
C SER A 104 -9.36 -9.09 4.99
N THR A 105 -10.10 -8.76 6.05
CA THR A 105 -11.21 -7.79 6.09
C THR A 105 -11.08 -6.99 7.38
N VAL A 106 -11.24 -5.66 7.30
CA VAL A 106 -11.21 -4.75 8.46
C VAL A 106 -12.33 -3.72 8.34
N LYS A 107 -12.66 -3.03 9.45
CA LYS A 107 -13.57 -1.88 9.44
C LYS A 107 -12.82 -0.64 8.94
N TRP A 108 -12.82 -0.44 7.62
CA TRP A 108 -12.14 0.69 6.98
C TRP A 108 -12.72 2.04 7.47
N PRO A 109 -11.87 3.00 7.89
CA PRO A 109 -12.32 4.34 8.27
C PRO A 109 -12.94 5.12 7.10
N ILE A 110 -12.37 4.96 5.91
CA ILE A 110 -12.80 5.62 4.67
C ILE A 110 -12.52 4.72 3.47
N GLY A 111 -13.13 5.05 2.34
CA GLY A 111 -12.70 4.59 1.03
C GLY A 111 -13.71 3.71 0.31
N LEU A 112 -13.72 3.85 -1.02
CA LEU A 112 -14.58 3.10 -1.92
C LEU A 112 -14.12 1.64 -1.98
N GLY A 113 -15.07 0.71 -2.03
CA GLY A 113 -14.78 -0.72 -2.11
C GLY A 113 -14.67 -1.21 -3.56
N GLY A 114 -13.45 -1.59 -3.97
CA GLY A 114 -13.20 -2.33 -5.22
C GLY A 114 -13.16 -3.83 -4.97
N LYS A 115 -13.81 -4.63 -5.83
CA LYS A 115 -13.75 -6.11 -5.76
C LYS A 115 -12.50 -6.61 -6.49
N GLY A 116 -11.65 -7.37 -5.82
CA GLY A 116 -10.39 -7.86 -6.40
C GLY A 116 -9.36 -6.75 -6.66
N ASN A 117 -8.18 -7.13 -7.19
CA ASN A 117 -7.18 -6.15 -7.65
C ASN A 117 -7.69 -5.37 -8.87
N ASP A 118 -8.37 -6.04 -9.82
CA ASP A 118 -8.95 -5.40 -11.01
C ASP A 118 -9.94 -4.29 -10.64
N GLY A 119 -10.80 -4.53 -9.64
CA GLY A 119 -11.74 -3.52 -9.18
C GLY A 119 -11.04 -2.29 -8.63
N ILE A 120 -9.98 -2.46 -7.83
CA ILE A 120 -9.19 -1.32 -7.34
C ILE A 120 -8.49 -0.61 -8.49
N ALA A 121 -7.83 -1.34 -9.39
CA ALA A 121 -7.16 -0.77 -10.56
C ALA A 121 -8.13 0.06 -11.42
N ALA A 122 -9.32 -0.46 -11.70
CA ALA A 122 -10.37 0.24 -12.44
C ALA A 122 -10.86 1.50 -11.73
N PHE A 123 -11.00 1.46 -10.40
CA PHE A 123 -11.34 2.64 -9.60
C PHE A 123 -10.24 3.70 -9.66
N VAL A 124 -8.97 3.32 -9.51
CA VAL A 124 -7.85 4.27 -9.58
C VAL A 124 -7.76 4.90 -10.98
N GLN A 125 -7.92 4.09 -12.03
CA GLN A 125 -7.87 4.57 -13.42
C GLN A 125 -8.91 5.67 -13.70
N ARG A 126 -10.13 5.52 -13.18
CA ARG A 126 -11.27 6.40 -13.52
C ARG A 126 -11.46 7.60 -12.59
N LEU A 127 -10.84 7.58 -11.41
CA LEU A 127 -11.06 8.60 -10.38
C LEU A 127 -9.83 9.51 -10.21
N PRO A 128 -9.88 10.77 -10.68
CA PRO A 128 -8.86 11.75 -10.38
C PRO A 128 -8.71 11.95 -8.87
N GLY A 129 -7.47 11.92 -8.40
CA GLY A 129 -7.10 11.98 -6.99
C GLY A 129 -7.09 10.61 -6.28
N ALA A 130 -7.34 9.51 -6.97
CA ALA A 130 -7.43 8.21 -6.33
C ALA A 130 -6.09 7.66 -5.84
N ILE A 131 -6.17 6.88 -4.77
CA ILE A 131 -5.10 6.02 -4.25
C ILE A 131 -5.70 4.64 -3.91
N GLY A 132 -5.07 3.57 -4.36
CA GLY A 132 -5.47 2.20 -4.06
C GLY A 132 -4.28 1.25 -4.01
N TYR A 133 -4.32 0.29 -3.09
CA TYR A 133 -3.30 -0.75 -3.00
C TYR A 133 -3.61 -1.92 -3.95
N VAL A 134 -2.65 -2.31 -4.76
CA VAL A 134 -2.75 -3.44 -5.70
C VAL A 134 -1.46 -4.24 -5.70
N GLU A 135 -1.53 -5.50 -6.13
CA GLU A 135 -0.31 -6.22 -6.51
C GLU A 135 0.33 -5.54 -7.75
N TYR A 136 1.66 -5.45 -7.76
CA TYR A 136 2.42 -4.67 -8.74
C TYR A 136 2.09 -4.98 -10.21
N ALA A 137 1.84 -6.25 -10.57
CA ALA A 137 1.50 -6.60 -11.94
C ALA A 137 0.22 -5.89 -12.42
N TYR A 138 -0.77 -5.69 -11.55
CA TYR A 138 -2.00 -4.98 -11.90
C TYR A 138 -1.75 -3.50 -12.17
N ALA A 139 -0.85 -2.85 -11.42
CA ALA A 139 -0.45 -1.48 -11.72
C ALA A 139 0.29 -1.40 -13.07
N LYS A 140 1.24 -2.32 -13.30
CA LYS A 140 2.05 -2.36 -14.52
C LYS A 140 1.22 -2.66 -15.77
N GLN A 141 0.37 -3.69 -15.73
CA GLN A 141 -0.47 -4.11 -16.86
C GLN A 141 -1.52 -3.06 -17.25
N ASN A 142 -2.04 -2.31 -16.27
CA ASN A 142 -3.01 -1.25 -16.50
C ASN A 142 -2.36 0.14 -16.73
N ASN A 143 -1.03 0.22 -16.81
CA ASN A 143 -0.28 1.48 -16.96
C ASN A 143 -0.64 2.53 -15.88
N LEU A 144 -0.93 2.08 -14.67
CA LEU A 144 -1.24 2.98 -13.56
C LEU A 144 0.04 3.61 -13.02
N ALA A 145 -0.04 4.91 -12.71
CA ALA A 145 1.00 5.56 -11.94
C ALA A 145 1.06 4.93 -10.54
N TYR A 146 2.26 4.76 -10.00
CA TYR A 146 2.47 4.27 -8.65
C TYR A 146 3.43 5.16 -7.86
N THR A 147 3.41 5.05 -6.55
CA THR A 147 4.33 5.78 -5.67
C THR A 147 5.61 4.98 -5.39
N LYS A 148 6.67 5.69 -5.00
CA LYS A 148 7.75 5.13 -4.19
C LYS A 148 7.31 5.07 -2.72
N LEU A 149 7.97 4.22 -1.93
CA LEU A 149 7.80 4.20 -0.48
C LEU A 149 9.14 4.36 0.24
N ILE A 150 9.12 5.07 1.37
CA ILE A 150 10.24 5.07 2.30
C ILE A 150 10.34 3.68 2.95
N SER A 151 11.49 3.05 2.78
CA SER A 151 11.85 1.78 3.42
C SER A 151 12.15 1.95 4.92
N ALA A 152 12.28 0.84 5.63
CA ALA A 152 12.67 0.83 7.06
C ALA A 152 13.98 1.57 7.33
N ASP A 153 14.89 1.54 6.35
CA ASP A 153 16.21 2.16 6.41
C ASP A 153 16.16 3.67 6.07
N GLY A 154 14.96 4.26 5.95
CA GLY A 154 14.74 5.68 5.70
C GLY A 154 14.96 6.12 4.25
N LYS A 155 15.15 5.19 3.30
CA LYS A 155 15.43 5.49 1.90
C LYS A 155 14.19 5.31 1.02
N PRO A 156 13.95 6.18 0.02
CA PRO A 156 12.90 5.97 -0.97
C PRO A 156 13.25 4.79 -1.89
N VAL A 157 12.30 3.88 -2.07
CA VAL A 157 12.45 2.66 -2.87
C VAL A 157 11.33 2.58 -3.90
N SER A 158 11.69 2.26 -5.15
CA SER A 158 10.75 1.98 -6.23
C SER A 158 10.28 0.52 -6.18
N PRO A 159 9.02 0.23 -6.52
CA PRO A 159 8.54 -1.15 -6.60
C PRO A 159 9.11 -1.84 -7.85
N THR A 160 10.20 -2.58 -7.68
CA THR A 160 10.84 -3.38 -8.72
C THR A 160 10.97 -4.82 -8.24
N GLU A 161 11.05 -5.76 -9.18
CA GLU A 161 11.24 -7.19 -8.89
C GLU A 161 12.48 -7.42 -8.00
N GLU A 162 13.58 -6.72 -8.29
CA GLU A 162 14.80 -6.73 -7.48
C GLU A 162 14.54 -6.27 -6.03
N ASN A 163 13.78 -5.19 -5.84
CA ASN A 163 13.47 -4.69 -4.51
C ASN A 163 12.51 -5.61 -3.74
N PHE A 164 11.66 -6.37 -4.42
CA PHE A 164 10.82 -7.40 -3.80
C PHE A 164 11.68 -8.58 -3.33
N ALA A 165 12.64 -9.04 -4.15
CA ALA A 165 13.58 -10.09 -3.77
C ALA A 165 14.48 -9.67 -2.60
N ASN A 166 14.99 -8.43 -2.61
CA ASN A 166 15.80 -7.89 -1.52
C ASN A 166 15.05 -7.84 -0.18
N ALA A 167 13.76 -7.51 -0.22
CA ALA A 167 12.91 -7.50 0.97
C ALA A 167 12.72 -8.91 1.55
N GLU A 168 12.57 -9.91 0.69
CA GLU A 168 12.45 -11.30 1.10
C GLU A 168 13.74 -11.82 1.75
N GLN A 169 14.90 -11.55 1.16
CA GLN A 169 16.19 -11.96 1.74
C GLN A 169 16.39 -11.39 3.15
N LYS A 170 16.01 -10.12 3.37
CA LYS A 170 16.00 -9.49 4.70
C LYS A 170 15.01 -10.16 5.66
N ALA A 171 13.90 -10.70 5.16
CA ALA A 171 12.91 -11.41 5.97
C ALA A 171 13.36 -12.84 6.35
N GLN A 172 13.99 -13.57 5.42
CA GLN A 172 14.47 -14.94 5.64
C GLN A 172 15.69 -15.00 6.58
N THR A 173 16.57 -13.99 6.54
CA THR A 173 17.80 -13.94 7.35
C THR A 173 17.59 -13.59 8.84
N GLY A 174 16.35 -13.42 9.29
CA GLY A 174 16.05 -13.46 10.72
C GLY A 174 16.62 -12.31 11.56
N ALA A 175 16.81 -11.12 10.98
CA ALA A 175 16.90 -9.91 11.78
C ALA A 175 15.53 -9.70 12.46
N LYS A 176 15.38 -10.27 13.67
CA LYS A 176 14.23 -10.07 14.56
C LYS A 176 13.88 -8.57 14.50
N HIS A 177 12.72 -8.25 13.92
CA HIS A 177 12.10 -6.91 13.74
C HIS A 177 12.04 -6.30 12.32
N SER A 178 12.57 -6.93 11.27
CA SER A 178 12.57 -6.33 9.91
C SER A 178 11.35 -6.71 9.04
N LEU A 179 10.97 -5.81 8.14
CA LEU A 179 9.64 -5.67 7.51
C LEU A 179 9.08 -6.87 6.73
N ARG A 180 7.73 -6.90 6.74
CA ARG A 180 6.89 -7.50 5.70
C ARG A 180 6.46 -6.32 4.83
N ILE A 181 6.76 -6.35 3.54
CA ILE A 181 6.17 -5.45 2.54
C ILE A 181 4.93 -6.14 1.98
#